data_AF-A0A7V3I6S5-F1
#
_entry.id   AF-A0A7V3I6S5-F1
#
_cell.length_a   1.000
_cell.length_b   1.000
_cell.length_c   1.000
_cell.angle_alpha   90.00
_cell.angle_beta   90.00
_cell.angle_gamma   90.00
#
_symmetry.space_group_name_H-M   'P 1'
#
loop_
_entity.id
_entity.type
_entity.pdbx_description
1 polymer ?
#
loop_
_entity_poly.entity_id
_entity_poly.type
_entity_poly.pdbx_seq_one_letter_code
_entity_poly.pdbx_strand_id
1 'polypeptide(L)'
;MPTLWDPKAKRFRAYHPIIDKAGYIYATCQQAMGAYSLHRLYMARKATENVTVQAWLDASRRAMDDIVNKVQPNGLLGRSYDDKGNYDAITAPDWPLIALNYFAAQMGEPKYEAALARLERWTYDTFIRTNHWFGWSSDHGGWNGAPSPPPWNVDALNSLSLATYSLYRYMRTGDPKYLEWAKHVISYNWLTMIPIQFPEFKHVTKGLVREQDFYLTYDVPFRTCLLVDGLPYLSAVTGDRFFMDLYRLMIQTQMAYQNEPPRFQSFNIGLWWDASGANPSDITGEPDRNYIVEFCSLFLESVTSPYAYRYVGGADWGQGLDYELPFRPQFEKRGPYVISSSGRLMDASWAAGTKTLRATLKGAGRGTLTLAWEPGRFSRKTVRILIDGKPTTGRFDSQNNREVLIIEYPGTGETTSVEVSFE
;
A
#
# COMPACT_ATOMS: atom_id res chain seq x y z
N MET A 1 -19.12 -16.75 12.76
CA MET A 1 -18.45 -17.90 12.10
C MET A 1 -17.56 -17.36 11.00
N PRO A 2 -16.49 -18.05 10.57
CA PRO A 2 -15.77 -17.67 9.35
C PRO A 2 -16.81 -17.51 8.23
N THR A 3 -16.78 -16.38 7.52
CA THR A 3 -17.77 -15.99 6.47
C THR A 3 -18.00 -17.08 5.43
N LEU A 4 -16.97 -17.89 5.16
CA LEU A 4 -16.97 -18.95 4.18
C LEU A 4 -17.35 -20.33 4.73
N TRP A 5 -17.49 -20.50 6.05
CA TRP A 5 -17.94 -21.77 6.62
C TRP A 5 -19.45 -21.94 6.42
N ASP A 6 -19.85 -22.99 5.71
CA ASP A 6 -21.24 -23.44 5.64
C ASP A 6 -21.52 -24.42 6.80
N PRO A 7 -22.26 -24.01 7.84
CA PRO A 7 -22.56 -24.89 8.96
C PRO A 7 -23.50 -26.04 8.59
N LYS A 8 -24.32 -25.90 7.55
CA LYS A 8 -25.23 -26.96 7.09
C LYS A 8 -24.45 -28.02 6.32
N ALA A 9 -23.60 -27.58 5.40
CA ALA A 9 -22.76 -28.48 4.61
C ALA A 9 -21.48 -28.93 5.34
N LYS A 10 -21.19 -28.37 6.51
CA LYS A 10 -19.95 -28.60 7.30
C LYS A 10 -18.69 -28.50 6.45
N ARG A 11 -18.65 -27.51 5.56
CA ARG A 11 -17.50 -27.27 4.67
C ARG A 11 -17.26 -25.78 4.51
N PHE A 12 -16.05 -25.43 4.10
CA PHE A 12 -15.78 -24.09 3.58
C PHE A 12 -16.34 -23.96 2.15
N ARG A 13 -16.79 -22.77 1.82
CA ARG A 13 -17.25 -22.36 0.50
C ARG A 13 -16.25 -21.41 -0.13
N ALA A 14 -16.17 -21.40 -1.45
CA ALA A 14 -15.47 -20.32 -2.14
C ALA A 14 -16.18 -18.98 -1.90
N TYR A 15 -15.46 -17.88 -2.07
CA TYR A 15 -16.02 -16.52 -1.97
C TYR A 15 -17.05 -16.24 -3.09
N HIS A 16 -16.96 -16.97 -4.21
CA HIS A 16 -17.89 -16.85 -5.34
C HIS A 16 -18.67 -18.16 -5.59
N PRO A 17 -20.01 -18.12 -5.73
CA PRO A 17 -20.83 -19.34 -5.89
C PRO A 17 -20.46 -20.23 -7.08
N ILE A 18 -19.94 -19.67 -8.17
CA ILE A 18 -19.52 -20.46 -9.35
C ILE A 18 -18.24 -21.24 -9.06
N ILE A 19 -17.27 -20.60 -8.39
CA ILE A 19 -16.00 -21.21 -7.99
C ILE A 19 -16.29 -22.32 -6.95
N ASP A 20 -17.22 -22.05 -6.03
CA ASP A 20 -17.68 -23.01 -5.03
C ASP A 20 -18.35 -24.25 -5.66
N LYS A 21 -19.24 -24.03 -6.64
CA LYS A 21 -19.87 -25.12 -7.40
C LYS A 21 -18.86 -25.97 -8.18
N ALA A 22 -17.77 -25.35 -8.63
CA ALA A 22 -16.69 -26.04 -9.32
C ALA A 22 -15.72 -26.75 -8.35
N GLY A 23 -15.87 -26.59 -7.04
CA GLY A 23 -15.11 -27.31 -6.02
C GLY A 23 -13.79 -26.65 -5.59
N TYR A 24 -13.51 -25.43 -6.03
CA TYR A 24 -12.29 -24.72 -5.66
C TYR A 24 -12.52 -23.88 -4.40
N ILE A 25 -12.02 -24.32 -3.24
CA ILE A 25 -12.34 -23.72 -1.94
C ILE A 25 -11.13 -23.08 -1.25
N TYR A 26 -9.92 -23.30 -1.75
CA TYR A 26 -8.68 -22.74 -1.20
C TYR A 26 -8.15 -21.61 -2.06
N ALA A 27 -8.63 -20.39 -1.81
CA ALA A 27 -8.18 -19.19 -2.51
C ALA A 27 -6.87 -18.67 -1.91
N THR A 28 -5.82 -18.56 -2.74
CA THR A 28 -4.46 -18.29 -2.28
C THR A 28 -4.29 -16.88 -1.72
N CYS A 29 -4.99 -15.90 -2.30
CA CYS A 29 -5.02 -14.51 -1.81
C CYS A 29 -5.55 -14.44 -0.37
N GLN A 30 -6.78 -14.91 -0.12
CA GLN A 30 -7.42 -14.87 1.20
C GLN A 30 -6.66 -15.72 2.22
N GLN A 31 -6.10 -16.85 1.81
CA GLN A 31 -5.27 -17.68 2.67
C GLN A 31 -3.99 -16.94 3.11
N ALA A 32 -3.31 -16.27 2.18
CA ALA A 32 -2.12 -15.46 2.48
C ALA A 32 -2.45 -14.28 3.41
N MET A 33 -3.53 -13.55 3.13
CA MET A 33 -4.04 -12.47 3.99
C MET A 33 -4.35 -12.97 5.41
N GLY A 34 -5.10 -14.06 5.52
CA GLY A 34 -5.47 -14.65 6.81
C GLY A 34 -4.25 -15.11 7.61
N ALA A 35 -3.27 -15.73 6.95
CA ALA A 35 -2.03 -16.16 7.60
C ALA A 35 -1.19 -14.96 8.08
N TYR A 36 -1.04 -13.95 7.23
CA TYR A 36 -0.35 -12.69 7.53
C TYR A 36 -0.97 -11.99 8.76
N SER A 37 -2.28 -11.75 8.73
CA SER A 37 -3.00 -11.06 9.80
C SER A 37 -3.01 -11.86 11.10
N LEU A 38 -3.20 -13.19 11.04
CA LEU A 38 -3.20 -14.05 12.24
C LEU A 38 -1.83 -14.11 12.92
N HIS A 39 -0.75 -14.21 12.14
CA HIS A 39 0.60 -14.18 12.69
C HIS A 39 0.92 -12.84 13.35
N ARG A 40 0.54 -11.73 12.71
CA ARG A 40 0.73 -10.39 13.28
C ARG A 40 -0.07 -10.19 14.57
N LEU A 41 -1.30 -10.69 14.62
CA LEU A 41 -2.11 -10.68 15.84
C LEU A 41 -1.45 -11.50 16.96
N TYR A 42 -0.91 -12.68 16.65
CA TYR A 42 -0.12 -13.47 17.60
C TYR A 42 1.07 -12.68 18.15
N MET A 43 1.85 -12.03 17.27
CA MET A 43 3.01 -11.23 17.67
C MET A 43 2.63 -10.02 18.51
N ALA A 44 1.59 -9.29 18.13
CA ALA A 44 1.09 -8.13 18.87
C ALA A 44 0.64 -8.53 20.27
N ARG A 45 -0.17 -9.59 20.39
CA ARG A 45 -0.67 -10.08 21.68
C ARG A 45 0.46 -10.57 22.59
N LYS A 46 1.46 -11.25 22.04
CA LYS A 46 2.66 -11.64 22.79
C LYS A 46 3.41 -10.42 23.30
N ALA A 47 3.54 -9.36 22.51
CA ALA A 47 4.25 -8.15 22.91
C ALA A 47 3.48 -7.30 23.94
N THR A 48 2.15 -7.20 23.82
CA THR A 48 1.33 -6.31 24.67
C THR A 48 0.80 -6.99 25.92
N GLU A 49 0.36 -8.23 25.82
CA GLU A 49 -0.28 -8.98 26.91
C GLU A 49 0.65 -10.04 27.52
N ASN A 50 1.83 -10.28 26.92
CA ASN A 50 2.71 -11.40 27.27
C ASN A 50 2.01 -12.77 27.18
N VAL A 51 0.98 -12.89 26.32
CA VAL A 51 0.21 -14.12 26.11
C VAL A 51 0.64 -14.79 24.82
N THR A 52 1.02 -16.06 24.91
CA THR A 52 1.34 -16.91 23.75
C THR A 52 0.12 -17.76 23.37
N VAL A 53 -0.35 -17.63 22.14
CA VAL A 53 -1.45 -18.45 21.60
C VAL A 53 -0.91 -19.38 20.52
N GLN A 54 -0.38 -20.54 20.92
CA GLN A 54 0.32 -21.45 20.01
C GLN A 54 -0.54 -21.88 18.81
N ALA A 55 -1.84 -22.11 19.02
CA ALA A 55 -2.76 -22.48 17.95
C ALA A 55 -2.83 -21.43 16.82
N TRP A 56 -2.65 -20.15 17.11
CA TRP A 56 -2.64 -19.08 16.10
C TRP A 56 -1.34 -19.09 15.29
N LEU A 57 -0.20 -19.28 15.97
CA LEU A 57 1.09 -19.45 15.33
C LEU A 57 1.09 -20.68 14.41
N ASP A 58 0.63 -21.83 14.90
CA ASP A 58 0.60 -23.07 14.12
C ASP A 58 -0.35 -22.98 12.93
N ALA A 59 -1.52 -22.35 13.11
CA ALA A 59 -2.48 -22.16 12.01
C ALA A 59 -1.95 -21.23 10.93
N SER A 60 -1.34 -20.10 11.29
CA SER A 60 -0.75 -19.15 10.33
C SER A 60 0.43 -19.77 9.57
N ARG A 61 1.30 -20.52 10.26
CA ARG A 61 2.40 -21.28 9.62
C ARG A 61 1.88 -22.33 8.66
N ARG A 62 0.91 -23.14 9.08
CA ARG A 62 0.32 -24.18 8.22
C ARG A 62 -0.29 -23.59 6.94
N ALA A 63 -0.97 -22.45 7.06
CA ALA A 63 -1.54 -21.76 5.90
C ALA A 63 -0.44 -21.27 4.94
N MET A 64 0.67 -20.72 5.44
CA MET A 64 1.78 -20.31 4.56
C MET A 64 2.57 -21.49 4.00
N ASP A 65 2.76 -22.56 4.75
CA ASP A 65 3.42 -23.79 4.28
C ASP A 65 2.64 -24.41 3.12
N ASP A 66 1.31 -24.37 3.17
CA ASP A 66 0.47 -24.79 2.06
C ASP A 66 0.63 -23.88 0.82
N ILE A 67 0.75 -22.55 0.98
CA ILE A 67 1.10 -21.65 -0.13
C ILE A 67 2.47 -22.01 -0.71
N VAL A 68 3.49 -22.20 0.14
CA VAL A 68 4.86 -22.59 -0.27
C VAL A 68 4.84 -23.87 -1.11
N ASN A 69 4.04 -24.86 -0.71
CA ASN A 69 3.91 -26.14 -1.42
C ASN A 69 3.14 -26.01 -2.75
N LYS A 70 2.26 -25.02 -2.87
CA LYS A 70 1.50 -24.73 -4.09
C LYS A 70 2.29 -23.88 -5.12
N VAL A 71 3.32 -23.15 -4.69
CA VAL A 71 4.23 -22.44 -5.61
C VAL A 71 5.06 -23.46 -6.38
N GLN A 72 4.74 -23.61 -7.66
CA GLN A 72 5.34 -24.58 -8.57
C GLN A 72 6.85 -24.32 -8.81
N PRO A 73 7.61 -25.28 -9.36
CA PRO A 73 9.03 -25.09 -9.67
C PRO A 73 9.31 -23.91 -10.62
N ASN A 74 8.39 -23.61 -11.54
CA ASN A 74 8.46 -22.45 -12.44
C ASN A 74 7.98 -21.14 -11.78
N GLY A 75 7.55 -21.18 -10.52
CA GLY A 75 7.05 -20.03 -9.76
C GLY A 75 5.55 -19.76 -9.91
N LEU A 76 4.82 -20.52 -10.74
CA LEU A 76 3.38 -20.36 -10.90
C LEU A 76 2.65 -20.63 -9.59
N LEU A 77 1.68 -19.77 -9.28
CA LEU A 77 0.70 -19.97 -8.21
C LEU A 77 -0.71 -19.77 -8.79
N GLY A 78 -1.56 -20.77 -8.62
CA GLY A 78 -2.97 -20.70 -9.02
C GLY A 78 -3.78 -19.79 -8.10
N ARG A 79 -4.92 -19.32 -8.60
CA ARG A 79 -5.82 -18.45 -7.84
C ARG A 79 -6.56 -19.21 -6.74
N SER A 80 -7.31 -20.26 -7.10
CA SER A 80 -8.05 -21.09 -6.16
C SER A 80 -7.79 -22.55 -6.46
N TYR A 81 -7.71 -23.38 -5.41
CA TYR A 81 -7.45 -24.81 -5.52
C TYR A 81 -8.61 -25.66 -5.01
N ASP A 82 -8.82 -26.81 -5.66
CA ASP A 82 -9.67 -27.88 -5.16
C ASP A 82 -8.92 -28.80 -4.17
N ASP A 83 -9.63 -29.74 -3.55
CA ASP A 83 -9.05 -30.72 -2.60
C ASP A 83 -8.00 -31.66 -3.25
N LYS A 84 -7.93 -31.70 -4.58
CA LYS A 84 -6.99 -32.53 -5.34
C LYS A 84 -5.74 -31.76 -5.77
N GLY A 85 -5.69 -30.45 -5.51
CA GLY A 85 -4.59 -29.57 -5.90
C GLY A 85 -4.67 -29.04 -7.34
N ASN A 86 -5.79 -29.20 -8.03
CA ASN A 86 -6.03 -28.52 -9.31
C ASN A 86 -6.42 -27.07 -9.04
N TYR A 87 -5.95 -26.13 -9.88
CA TYR A 87 -6.34 -24.73 -9.79
C TYR A 87 -7.31 -24.34 -10.91
N ASP A 88 -8.11 -23.31 -10.65
CA ASP A 88 -9.14 -22.81 -11.58
C ASP A 88 -8.60 -21.83 -12.62
N ALA A 89 -7.79 -20.88 -12.19
CA ALA A 89 -7.24 -19.79 -12.98
C ALA A 89 -5.91 -19.31 -12.40
N ILE A 90 -5.27 -18.36 -13.09
CA ILE A 90 -4.13 -17.61 -12.57
C ILE A 90 -4.54 -16.15 -12.32
N THR A 91 -3.95 -15.55 -11.30
CA THR A 91 -4.11 -14.14 -10.96
C THR A 91 -2.77 -13.63 -10.44
N ALA A 92 -2.57 -12.32 -10.41
CA ALA A 92 -1.34 -11.78 -9.86
C ALA A 92 -1.29 -12.02 -8.34
N PRO A 93 -0.15 -12.50 -7.80
CA PRO A 93 -0.10 -13.02 -6.43
C PRO A 93 0.36 -11.93 -5.44
N ASP A 94 -0.28 -10.77 -5.45
CA ASP A 94 0.07 -9.62 -4.59
C ASP A 94 0.13 -9.99 -3.10
N TRP A 95 -0.94 -10.57 -2.55
CA TRP A 95 -1.00 -10.98 -1.14
C TRP A 95 -0.10 -12.16 -0.79
N PRO A 96 -0.01 -13.22 -1.62
CA PRO A 96 1.02 -14.24 -1.44
C PRO A 96 2.45 -13.67 -1.41
N LEU A 97 2.79 -12.70 -2.26
CA LEU A 97 4.10 -12.02 -2.23
C LEU A 97 4.31 -11.23 -0.93
N ILE A 98 3.31 -10.44 -0.51
CA ILE A 98 3.35 -9.68 0.76
C ILE A 98 3.55 -10.62 1.94
N ALA A 99 2.75 -11.68 2.03
CA ALA A 99 2.79 -12.64 3.13
C ALA A 99 4.10 -13.44 3.13
N LEU A 100 4.56 -13.95 1.99
CA LEU A 100 5.83 -14.67 1.90
C LEU A 100 7.02 -13.77 2.30
N ASN A 101 7.04 -12.51 1.88
CA ASN A 101 8.07 -11.55 2.28
C ASN A 101 8.06 -11.29 3.79
N TYR A 102 6.87 -11.15 4.38
CA TYR A 102 6.73 -11.03 5.84
C TYR A 102 7.22 -12.28 6.57
N PHE A 103 6.78 -13.48 6.18
CA PHE A 103 7.17 -14.74 6.82
C PHE A 103 8.66 -15.05 6.64
N ALA A 104 9.24 -14.75 5.47
CA ALA A 104 10.68 -14.87 5.25
C ALA A 104 11.49 -13.99 6.22
N ALA A 105 11.03 -12.76 6.48
CA ALA A 105 11.68 -11.85 7.42
C ALA A 105 11.48 -12.24 8.90
N GLN A 106 10.31 -12.77 9.26
CA GLN A 106 9.96 -13.05 10.66
C GLN A 106 10.40 -14.44 11.13
N MET A 107 10.36 -15.45 10.27
CA MET A 107 10.54 -16.85 10.67
C MET A 107 11.96 -17.35 10.49
N GLY A 108 12.76 -16.72 9.60
CA GLY A 108 14.11 -17.19 9.28
C GLY A 108 14.17 -18.57 8.62
N GLU A 109 13.04 -19.12 8.16
CA GLU A 109 12.99 -20.42 7.50
C GLU A 109 13.27 -20.27 5.99
N PRO A 110 14.29 -20.95 5.42
CA PRO A 110 14.71 -20.76 4.02
C PRO A 110 13.61 -21.03 2.98
N LYS A 111 12.64 -21.88 3.31
CA LYS A 111 11.54 -22.26 2.41
C LYS A 111 10.69 -21.06 1.96
N TYR A 112 10.49 -20.06 2.82
CA TYR A 112 9.68 -18.89 2.49
C TYR A 112 10.40 -17.98 1.49
N GLU A 113 11.69 -17.68 1.70
CA GLU A 113 12.47 -16.87 0.75
C GLU A 113 12.67 -17.62 -0.58
N ALA A 114 12.84 -18.94 -0.56
CA ALA A 114 12.93 -19.75 -1.77
C ALA A 114 11.62 -19.74 -2.58
N ALA A 115 10.46 -19.85 -1.93
CA ALA A 115 9.16 -19.74 -2.59
C ALA A 115 8.91 -18.31 -3.12
N LEU A 116 9.24 -17.30 -2.31
CA LEU A 116 9.15 -15.89 -2.69
C LEU A 116 9.96 -15.58 -3.95
N ALA A 117 11.22 -16.02 -4.02
CA ALA A 117 12.07 -15.78 -5.18
C ALA A 117 11.52 -16.43 -6.47
N ARG A 118 10.93 -17.63 -6.37
CA ARG A 118 10.28 -18.28 -7.52
C ARG A 118 9.04 -17.49 -7.95
N LEU A 119 8.19 -17.11 -6.99
CA LEU A 119 6.96 -16.38 -7.24
C LEU A 119 7.23 -14.98 -7.82
N GLU A 120 8.24 -14.28 -7.33
CA GLU A 120 8.72 -12.99 -7.86
C GLU A 120 9.12 -13.11 -9.33
N ARG A 121 9.90 -14.14 -9.67
CA ARG A 121 10.33 -14.38 -11.06
C ARG A 121 9.13 -14.62 -11.97
N TRP A 122 8.22 -15.51 -11.57
CA TRP A 122 7.02 -15.79 -12.34
C TRP A 122 6.12 -14.55 -12.49
N THR A 123 5.96 -13.77 -11.42
CA THR A 123 5.16 -12.53 -11.44
C THR A 123 5.74 -11.52 -12.43
N TYR A 124 7.07 -11.37 -12.43
CA TYR A 124 7.75 -10.51 -13.37
C TYR A 124 7.56 -10.95 -14.83
N ASP A 125 7.81 -12.23 -15.11
CA ASP A 125 7.78 -12.76 -16.47
C ASP A 125 6.37 -12.80 -17.07
N THR A 126 5.35 -12.98 -16.23
CA THR A 126 3.95 -13.12 -16.63
C THR A 126 3.21 -11.79 -16.72
N PHE A 127 3.43 -10.91 -15.73
CA PHE A 127 2.64 -9.68 -15.58
C PHE A 127 3.45 -8.40 -15.79
N ILE A 128 4.56 -8.23 -15.07
CA ILE A 128 5.26 -6.93 -14.99
C ILE A 128 6.03 -6.61 -16.27
N ARG A 129 6.83 -7.56 -16.78
CA ARG A 129 7.72 -7.34 -17.94
C ARG A 129 6.96 -7.04 -19.22
N THR A 130 5.79 -7.64 -19.37
CA THR A 130 4.91 -7.51 -20.55
C THR A 130 3.82 -6.46 -20.34
N ASN A 131 3.73 -5.86 -19.14
CA ASN A 131 2.62 -5.01 -18.71
C ASN A 131 1.25 -5.66 -18.98
N HIS A 132 1.18 -6.97 -18.77
CA HIS A 132 0.01 -7.80 -19.06
C HIS A 132 -0.66 -8.22 -17.77
N TRP A 133 -1.69 -7.48 -17.38
CA TRP A 133 -2.36 -7.64 -16.09
C TRP A 133 -3.67 -8.43 -16.21
N PHE A 134 -3.73 -9.37 -17.16
CA PHE A 134 -4.90 -10.21 -17.35
C PHE A 134 -5.23 -11.01 -16.08
N GLY A 135 -6.49 -10.93 -15.64
CA GLY A 135 -6.93 -11.65 -14.45
C GLY A 135 -6.30 -11.12 -13.15
N TRP A 136 -5.88 -9.85 -13.14
CA TRP A 136 -5.25 -9.20 -11.98
C TRP A 136 -6.06 -9.30 -10.70
N SER A 137 -7.40 -9.22 -10.78
CA SER A 137 -8.24 -9.36 -9.61
C SER A 137 -8.59 -10.81 -9.29
N SER A 138 -8.56 -11.12 -7.99
CA SER A 138 -9.02 -12.40 -7.46
C SER A 138 -10.48 -12.68 -7.80
N ASP A 139 -11.31 -11.68 -8.10
CA ASP A 139 -12.73 -11.82 -8.44
C ASP A 139 -13.01 -12.16 -9.93
N HIS A 140 -11.95 -12.37 -10.73
CA HIS A 140 -12.04 -12.69 -12.15
C HIS A 140 -13.06 -13.81 -12.43
N GLY A 141 -14.27 -13.43 -12.84
CA GLY A 141 -15.42 -14.34 -12.85
C GLY A 141 -16.74 -13.71 -12.43
N GLY A 142 -16.75 -12.46 -11.95
CA GLY A 142 -17.99 -11.68 -11.78
C GLY A 142 -18.62 -11.22 -13.11
N TRP A 143 -17.82 -11.00 -14.15
CA TRP A 143 -18.26 -10.48 -15.45
C TRP A 143 -18.64 -11.60 -16.43
N ASN A 144 -19.72 -12.33 -16.15
CA ASN A 144 -20.24 -13.42 -17.01
C ASN A 144 -21.38 -12.99 -17.95
N GLY A 145 -21.55 -11.68 -18.18
CA GLY A 145 -22.52 -11.20 -19.16
C GLY A 145 -22.11 -11.46 -20.62
N ALA A 146 -20.85 -11.82 -20.88
CA ALA A 146 -20.31 -12.03 -22.21
C ALA A 146 -20.15 -13.52 -22.55
N PRO A 147 -20.42 -13.93 -23.81
CA PRO A 147 -20.13 -15.29 -24.28
C PRO A 147 -18.63 -15.59 -24.18
N SER A 148 -18.29 -16.85 -23.90
CA SER A 148 -16.90 -17.31 -23.79
C SER A 148 -16.14 -17.15 -25.12
N PRO A 149 -14.85 -16.73 -25.09
CA PRO A 149 -14.10 -16.36 -23.91
C PRO A 149 -14.57 -14.99 -23.37
N PRO A 150 -14.66 -14.82 -22.04
CA PRO A 150 -14.97 -13.51 -21.47
C PRO A 150 -13.94 -12.49 -21.98
N PRO A 151 -14.34 -11.23 -22.25
CA PRO A 151 -13.40 -10.19 -22.61
C PRO A 151 -12.32 -10.10 -21.53
N TRP A 152 -11.10 -9.75 -21.94
CA TRP A 152 -9.99 -9.61 -21.02
C TRP A 152 -10.34 -8.60 -19.93
N ASN A 153 -10.52 -9.11 -18.70
CA ASN A 153 -10.75 -8.26 -17.54
C ASN A 153 -9.41 -7.68 -17.07
N VAL A 154 -9.29 -6.37 -17.19
CA VAL A 154 -8.15 -5.56 -16.80
C VAL A 154 -8.56 -4.82 -15.52
N ASP A 155 -8.67 -5.57 -14.44
CA ASP A 155 -9.03 -5.04 -13.12
C ASP A 155 -7.79 -4.39 -12.47
N ALA A 156 -7.95 -3.32 -11.71
CA ALA A 156 -6.87 -2.63 -10.99
C ALA A 156 -6.81 -2.98 -9.50
N LEU A 157 -7.78 -3.74 -8.99
CA LEU A 157 -7.94 -4.10 -7.58
C LEU A 157 -6.68 -4.70 -6.97
N ASN A 158 -6.12 -4.08 -5.93
CA ASN A 158 -4.86 -4.43 -5.26
C ASN A 158 -3.53 -4.13 -6.00
N SER A 159 -3.52 -3.52 -7.18
CA SER A 159 -2.25 -3.16 -7.85
C SER A 159 -1.38 -2.22 -7.01
N LEU A 160 -1.99 -1.32 -6.25
CA LEU A 160 -1.25 -0.50 -5.29
C LEU A 160 -0.63 -1.31 -4.14
N SER A 161 -1.25 -2.41 -3.71
CA SER A 161 -0.64 -3.32 -2.72
C SER A 161 0.61 -3.99 -3.29
N LEU A 162 0.63 -4.38 -4.57
CA LEU A 162 1.83 -4.91 -5.24
C LEU A 162 2.92 -3.83 -5.42
N ALA A 163 2.52 -2.61 -5.76
CA ALA A 163 3.47 -1.50 -5.85
C ALA A 163 4.12 -1.24 -4.48
N THR A 164 3.32 -1.20 -3.41
CA THR A 164 3.80 -1.05 -2.04
C THR A 164 4.71 -2.20 -1.63
N TYR A 165 4.36 -3.46 -1.95
CA TYR A 165 5.24 -4.61 -1.77
C TYR A 165 6.60 -4.42 -2.47
N SER A 166 6.58 -3.96 -3.72
CA SER A 166 7.80 -3.73 -4.50
C SER A 166 8.67 -2.67 -3.81
N LEU A 167 8.06 -1.64 -3.24
CA LEU A 167 8.78 -0.63 -2.46
C LEU A 167 9.35 -1.19 -1.16
N TYR A 168 8.64 -2.07 -0.44
CA TYR A 168 9.21 -2.77 0.72
C TYR A 168 10.41 -3.64 0.33
N ARG A 169 10.36 -4.29 -0.83
CA ARG A 169 11.51 -5.05 -1.36
C ARG A 169 12.69 -4.13 -1.66
N TYR A 170 12.44 -2.98 -2.29
CA TYR A 170 13.47 -1.97 -2.54
C TYR A 170 14.11 -1.46 -1.24
N MET A 171 13.30 -1.07 -0.26
CA MET A 171 13.78 -0.61 1.06
C MET A 171 14.66 -1.64 1.76
N ARG A 172 14.34 -2.94 1.63
CA ARG A 172 15.07 -4.03 2.27
C ARG A 172 16.37 -4.39 1.54
N THR A 173 16.37 -4.33 0.21
CA THR A 173 17.44 -4.91 -0.61
C THR A 173 18.32 -3.88 -1.31
N GLY A 174 17.83 -2.66 -1.48
CA GLY A 174 18.44 -1.64 -2.34
C GLY A 174 18.40 -1.97 -3.84
N ASP A 175 17.76 -3.06 -4.26
CA ASP A 175 17.76 -3.50 -5.66
C ASP A 175 16.82 -2.63 -6.51
N PRO A 176 17.35 -1.81 -7.44
CA PRO A 176 16.58 -0.83 -8.19
C PRO A 176 15.50 -1.45 -9.07
N LYS A 177 15.55 -2.75 -9.38
CA LYS A 177 14.50 -3.40 -10.18
C LYS A 177 13.13 -3.28 -9.52
N TYR A 178 13.06 -3.36 -8.18
CA TYR A 178 11.78 -3.28 -7.48
C TYR A 178 11.22 -1.86 -7.45
N LEU A 179 12.09 -0.84 -7.48
CA LEU A 179 11.68 0.54 -7.66
C LEU A 179 11.03 0.74 -9.04
N GLU A 180 11.61 0.16 -10.09
CA GLU A 180 11.04 0.19 -11.44
C GLU A 180 9.73 -0.59 -11.53
N TRP A 181 9.63 -1.75 -10.87
CA TRP A 181 8.37 -2.50 -10.80
C TRP A 181 7.25 -1.67 -10.16
N ALA A 182 7.53 -0.99 -9.04
CA ALA A 182 6.55 -0.12 -8.40
C ALA A 182 6.06 0.97 -9.36
N LYS A 183 6.96 1.63 -10.09
CA LYS A 183 6.60 2.65 -11.09
C LYS A 183 5.73 2.09 -12.21
N HIS A 184 6.05 0.92 -12.75
CA HIS A 184 5.25 0.28 -13.80
C HIS A 184 3.85 -0.09 -13.31
N VAL A 185 3.75 -0.71 -12.13
CA VAL A 185 2.46 -1.08 -11.52
C VAL A 185 1.58 0.15 -11.30
N ILE A 186 2.15 1.24 -10.77
CA ILE A 186 1.41 2.49 -10.52
C ILE A 186 1.01 3.14 -11.85
N SER A 187 1.87 3.12 -12.86
CA SER A 187 1.54 3.66 -14.18
C SER A 187 0.36 2.91 -14.81
N TYR A 188 0.34 1.58 -14.69
CA TYR A 188 -0.81 0.76 -15.09
C TYR A 188 -2.07 1.12 -14.30
N ASN A 189 -1.98 1.16 -12.96
CA ASN A 189 -3.09 1.53 -12.07
C ASN A 189 -3.69 2.90 -12.44
N TRP A 190 -2.84 3.89 -12.70
CA TRP A 190 -3.27 5.21 -13.11
C TRP A 190 -4.00 5.18 -14.45
N LEU A 191 -3.48 4.48 -15.45
CA LEU A 191 -4.12 4.35 -16.77
C LEU A 191 -5.47 3.63 -16.72
N THR A 192 -5.66 2.69 -15.79
CA THR A 192 -6.91 1.92 -15.66
C THR A 192 -7.96 2.65 -14.82
N MET A 193 -7.56 3.56 -13.93
CA MET A 193 -8.47 4.28 -13.03
C MET A 193 -8.79 5.71 -13.46
N ILE A 194 -8.08 6.28 -14.45
CA ILE A 194 -8.49 7.55 -15.05
C ILE A 194 -9.77 7.33 -15.87
N PRO A 195 -10.86 8.05 -15.59
CA PRO A 195 -11.98 8.05 -16.49
C PRO A 195 -11.64 8.77 -17.79
N ILE A 196 -11.69 8.04 -18.90
CA ILE A 196 -11.57 8.61 -20.23
C ILE A 196 -12.91 9.26 -20.57
N GLN A 197 -12.98 10.59 -20.46
CA GLN A 197 -14.13 11.35 -20.94
C GLN A 197 -14.11 11.42 -22.46
N PHE A 198 -14.80 10.51 -23.12
CA PHE A 198 -15.02 10.60 -24.56
C PHE A 198 -15.88 11.84 -24.88
N PRO A 199 -15.53 12.63 -25.92
CA PRO A 199 -16.27 13.84 -26.31
C PRO A 199 -17.77 13.63 -26.55
N GLU A 200 -18.18 12.41 -26.88
CA GLU A 200 -19.53 12.01 -27.23
C GLU A 200 -20.45 11.81 -26.02
N PHE A 201 -19.91 11.72 -24.80
CA PHE A 201 -20.71 11.53 -23.60
C PHE A 201 -21.31 12.85 -23.09
N LYS A 202 -22.63 12.84 -22.84
CA LYS A 202 -23.41 14.03 -22.42
C LYS A 202 -23.11 14.52 -21.00
N HIS A 203 -22.52 13.69 -20.14
CA HIS A 203 -22.23 14.03 -18.75
C HIS A 203 -20.75 13.84 -18.48
N VAL A 204 -20.17 14.76 -17.71
CA VAL A 204 -18.80 14.64 -17.21
C VAL A 204 -18.75 13.51 -16.19
N THR A 205 -17.82 12.58 -16.37
CA THR A 205 -17.47 11.53 -15.42
C THR A 205 -17.15 12.11 -14.05
N LYS A 206 -17.69 11.46 -13.01
CA LYS A 206 -17.54 11.82 -11.60
C LYS A 206 -16.70 10.78 -10.82
N GLY A 207 -16.20 9.73 -11.47
CA GLY A 207 -15.38 8.68 -10.85
C GLY A 207 -16.14 7.74 -9.91
N LEU A 208 -17.45 7.52 -10.14
CA LEU A 208 -18.31 6.69 -9.28
C LEU A 208 -18.29 5.20 -9.71
N VAL A 209 -18.59 4.26 -8.79
CA VAL A 209 -18.68 2.81 -9.13
C VAL A 209 -19.60 2.52 -10.30
N ARG A 210 -20.76 3.17 -10.35
CA ARG A 210 -21.69 2.99 -11.46
C ARG A 210 -21.13 3.48 -12.80
N GLU A 211 -20.10 4.33 -12.83
CA GLU A 211 -19.51 4.80 -14.09
C GLU A 211 -18.64 3.73 -14.76
N GLN A 212 -18.17 2.70 -14.03
CA GLN A 212 -17.53 1.49 -14.60
C GLN A 212 -18.38 0.85 -15.70
N ASP A 213 -19.70 0.84 -15.49
CA ASP A 213 -20.64 0.20 -16.40
C ASP A 213 -20.89 1.02 -17.69
N PHE A 214 -20.50 2.31 -17.72
CA PHE A 214 -20.88 3.24 -18.80
C PHE A 214 -19.72 3.95 -19.49
N TYR A 215 -18.58 4.19 -18.82
CA TYR A 215 -17.52 5.08 -19.30
C TYR A 215 -16.23 4.40 -19.78
N LEU A 216 -16.23 3.08 -19.99
CA LEU A 216 -15.00 2.31 -20.28
C LEU A 216 -13.89 2.58 -19.25
N THR A 217 -14.28 2.91 -18.01
CA THR A 217 -13.41 2.94 -16.84
C THR A 217 -13.19 1.51 -16.38
N TYR A 218 -11.93 1.12 -16.19
CA TYR A 218 -11.60 -0.28 -15.91
C TYR A 218 -11.85 -0.68 -14.45
N ASP A 219 -11.75 0.25 -13.48
CA ASP A 219 -12.06 -0.04 -12.06
C ASP A 219 -12.31 1.26 -11.22
N VAL A 220 -12.75 1.12 -9.97
CA VAL A 220 -13.07 2.21 -9.05
C VAL A 220 -11.87 2.61 -8.24
N PRO A 221 -11.62 3.91 -8.12
CA PRO A 221 -10.28 4.30 -7.76
C PRO A 221 -9.85 4.02 -6.30
N PHE A 222 -10.75 3.67 -5.36
CA PHE A 222 -10.41 3.84 -3.94
C PHE A 222 -10.91 2.78 -2.94
N ARG A 223 -11.73 1.79 -3.35
CA ARG A 223 -12.44 0.92 -2.38
C ARG A 223 -11.61 -0.24 -1.82
N THR A 224 -10.53 -0.67 -2.48
CA THR A 224 -9.91 -1.99 -2.21
C THR A 224 -8.39 -1.96 -2.06
N CYS A 225 -7.74 -0.81 -2.16
CA CYS A 225 -6.30 -0.69 -1.99
C CYS A 225 -5.94 -0.64 -0.49
N LEU A 226 -5.55 -1.79 0.05
CA LEU A 226 -5.29 -1.98 1.48
C LEU A 226 -3.94 -1.42 1.94
N LEU A 227 -2.92 -1.41 1.06
CA LEU A 227 -1.58 -0.91 1.33
C LEU A 227 -1.18 0.15 0.30
N VAL A 228 -1.03 1.40 0.74
CA VAL A 228 -0.80 2.58 -0.10
C VAL A 228 0.30 3.51 0.43
N ASP A 229 0.91 3.15 1.56
CA ASP A 229 1.95 3.93 2.26
C ASP A 229 3.29 3.99 1.51
N GLY A 230 3.46 3.16 0.48
CA GLY A 230 4.59 3.24 -0.42
C GLY A 230 4.60 4.50 -1.29
N LEU A 231 3.44 5.10 -1.59
CA LEU A 231 3.35 6.22 -2.54
C LEU A 231 4.09 7.50 -2.09
N PRO A 232 3.97 7.97 -0.82
CA PRO A 232 4.77 9.10 -0.33
C PRO A 232 6.27 8.80 -0.36
N TYR A 233 6.66 7.56 -0.02
CA TYR A 233 8.06 7.13 -0.09
C TYR A 233 8.59 7.16 -1.52
N LEU A 234 7.81 6.69 -2.49
CA LEU A 234 8.22 6.73 -3.89
C LEU A 234 8.43 8.17 -4.37
N SER A 235 7.59 9.12 -3.94
CA SER A 235 7.82 10.55 -4.20
C SER A 235 9.11 11.06 -3.59
N ALA A 236 9.40 10.70 -2.33
CA ALA A 236 10.61 11.10 -1.64
C ALA A 236 11.87 10.59 -2.36
N VAL A 237 11.85 9.33 -2.81
CA VAL A 237 12.99 8.70 -3.49
C VAL A 237 13.18 9.23 -4.91
N THR A 238 12.11 9.37 -5.69
CA THR A 238 12.18 9.80 -7.09
C THR A 238 12.29 11.31 -7.26
N GLY A 239 11.78 12.08 -6.29
CA GLY A 239 11.55 13.52 -6.42
C GLY A 239 10.34 13.87 -7.30
N ASP A 240 9.55 12.88 -7.73
CA ASP A 240 8.33 13.10 -8.51
C ASP A 240 7.15 13.32 -7.55
N ARG A 241 6.51 14.48 -7.69
CA ARG A 241 5.36 14.88 -6.88
C ARG A 241 4.13 14.00 -7.15
N PHE A 242 4.02 13.41 -8.34
CA PHE A 242 2.84 12.66 -8.79
C PHE A 242 2.37 11.62 -7.76
N PHE A 243 3.27 10.84 -7.17
CA PHE A 243 2.87 9.75 -6.27
C PHE A 243 2.28 10.27 -4.95
N MET A 244 2.76 11.40 -4.44
CA MET A 244 2.25 12.02 -3.22
C MET A 244 0.91 12.69 -3.48
N ASP A 245 0.75 13.32 -4.65
CA ASP A 245 -0.54 13.87 -5.07
C ASP A 245 -1.59 12.75 -5.23
N LEU A 246 -1.21 11.61 -5.83
CA LEU A 246 -2.05 10.42 -5.92
C LEU A 246 -2.44 9.91 -4.52
N TYR A 247 -1.45 9.74 -3.62
CA TYR A 247 -1.72 9.31 -2.25
C TYR A 247 -2.68 10.27 -1.52
N ARG A 248 -2.44 11.59 -1.62
CA ARG A 248 -3.32 12.62 -1.05
C ARG A 248 -4.74 12.50 -1.59
N LEU A 249 -4.90 12.37 -2.91
CA LEU A 249 -6.21 12.19 -3.55
C LEU A 249 -6.93 10.96 -3.00
N MET A 250 -6.23 9.83 -2.87
CA MET A 250 -6.79 8.59 -2.34
C MET A 250 -7.30 8.76 -0.91
N ILE A 251 -6.46 9.30 -0.01
CA ILE A 251 -6.82 9.47 1.40
C ILE A 251 -7.97 10.48 1.55
N GLN A 252 -7.91 11.60 0.84
CA GLN A 252 -8.97 12.61 0.91
C GLN A 252 -10.29 12.07 0.35
N THR A 253 -10.26 11.30 -0.74
CA THR A 253 -11.46 10.70 -1.30
C THR A 253 -12.07 9.68 -0.35
N GLN A 254 -11.25 8.79 0.24
CA GLN A 254 -11.72 7.83 1.25
C GLN A 254 -12.36 8.54 2.45
N MET A 255 -11.74 9.62 2.94
CA MET A 255 -12.27 10.39 4.06
C MET A 255 -13.53 11.18 3.71
N ALA A 256 -13.64 11.73 2.49
CA ALA A 256 -14.85 12.39 2.03
C ALA A 256 -16.03 11.41 2.01
N TYR A 257 -15.82 10.17 1.54
CA TYR A 257 -16.85 9.13 1.60
C TYR A 257 -17.28 8.79 3.04
N GLN A 258 -16.36 8.84 4.01
CA GLN A 258 -16.72 8.60 5.43
C GLN A 258 -17.52 9.74 6.08
N ASN A 259 -17.38 10.97 5.56
CA ASN A 259 -18.00 12.16 6.16
C ASN A 259 -19.42 12.42 5.66
N GLU A 260 -19.82 11.83 4.53
CA GLU A 260 -21.17 11.97 3.99
C GLU A 260 -22.16 11.03 4.73
N PRO A 261 -23.40 11.48 5.03
CA PRO A 261 -24.47 10.57 5.45
C PRO A 261 -24.54 9.39 4.47
N PRO A 262 -24.80 8.15 4.90
CA PRO A 262 -24.57 6.93 4.12
C PRO A 262 -25.53 6.75 2.93
N ARG A 263 -25.46 7.67 1.96
CA ARG A 263 -26.10 7.61 0.64
C ARG A 263 -25.36 6.64 -0.28
N PHE A 264 -24.06 6.44 -0.05
CA PHE A 264 -23.20 5.51 -0.78
C PHE A 264 -22.57 4.50 0.19
N GLN A 265 -23.37 3.55 0.65
CA GLN A 265 -23.01 2.59 1.69
C GLN A 265 -21.78 1.74 1.33
N SER A 266 -21.57 1.44 0.05
CA SER A 266 -20.41 0.66 -0.42
C SER A 266 -19.05 1.32 -0.17
N PHE A 267 -18.99 2.64 0.07
CA PHE A 267 -17.75 3.40 0.32
C PHE A 267 -17.53 3.77 1.78
N ASN A 268 -18.55 3.58 2.63
CA ASN A 268 -18.37 3.70 4.06
C ASN A 268 -17.66 2.45 4.58
N ILE A 269 -16.63 2.68 5.38
CA ILE A 269 -16.03 1.65 6.20
C ILE A 269 -17.14 1.15 7.12
N GLY A 270 -17.71 -0.03 6.85
CA GLY A 270 -18.78 -0.54 7.70
C GLY A 270 -20.00 -1.19 7.05
N LEU A 271 -20.26 -1.03 5.75
CA LEU A 271 -21.61 -1.30 5.21
C LEU A 271 -21.64 -2.22 3.97
N TRP A 272 -22.69 -3.04 3.92
CA TRP A 272 -22.95 -4.15 2.99
C TRP A 272 -23.22 -3.67 1.54
N TRP A 273 -22.88 -4.52 0.57
CA TRP A 273 -23.17 -4.35 -0.87
C TRP A 273 -24.42 -5.13 -1.28
N ASP A 274 -25.50 -4.47 -1.69
CA ASP A 274 -26.61 -5.20 -2.32
C ASP A 274 -26.10 -5.79 -3.65
N ALA A 275 -26.10 -7.12 -3.78
CA ALA A 275 -25.58 -7.81 -4.95
C ALA A 275 -26.34 -7.48 -6.26
N SER A 276 -27.46 -6.75 -6.16
CA SER A 276 -28.27 -6.28 -7.27
C SER A 276 -27.91 -4.88 -7.78
N GLY A 277 -27.17 -4.07 -7.01
CA GLY A 277 -26.86 -2.68 -7.36
C GLY A 277 -28.09 -1.78 -7.59
N ALA A 278 -29.29 -2.22 -7.19
CA ALA A 278 -30.57 -1.65 -7.63
C ALA A 278 -31.29 -0.90 -6.51
N ASN A 279 -31.02 -1.23 -5.24
CA ASN A 279 -31.63 -0.54 -4.09
C ASN A 279 -30.56 -0.26 -3.03
N PRO A 280 -30.30 1.01 -2.67
CA PRO A 280 -29.47 1.32 -1.52
C PRO A 280 -30.16 0.75 -0.26
N SER A 281 -29.61 -0.30 0.31
CA SER A 281 -30.17 -0.95 1.50
C SER A 281 -29.85 -0.12 2.73
N ASP A 282 -30.68 0.87 3.06
CA ASP A 282 -30.65 1.71 4.29
C ASP A 282 -30.42 0.95 5.61
N ILE A 283 -30.60 -0.37 5.60
CA ILE A 283 -30.27 -1.27 6.70
C ILE A 283 -28.75 -1.18 6.95
N THR A 284 -28.34 -0.68 8.12
CA THR A 284 -27.01 -0.94 8.67
C THR A 284 -26.72 -2.43 8.49
N GLY A 285 -25.77 -2.78 7.61
CA GLY A 285 -25.57 -4.16 7.17
C GLY A 285 -25.19 -5.08 8.34
N GLU A 286 -26.17 -5.70 9.00
CA GLU A 286 -25.97 -6.85 9.89
C GLU A 286 -25.51 -8.04 9.02
N PRO A 287 -24.81 -9.10 9.51
CA PRO A 287 -24.07 -9.37 10.74
C PRO A 287 -22.54 -9.55 10.52
N ASP A 288 -22.00 -9.17 9.35
CA ASP A 288 -20.64 -9.52 8.90
C ASP A 288 -19.56 -8.47 9.25
N ARG A 289 -19.19 -8.44 10.54
CA ARG A 289 -18.19 -7.51 11.12
C ARG A 289 -16.75 -7.65 10.57
N ASN A 290 -16.44 -8.66 9.76
CA ASN A 290 -15.04 -9.03 9.45
C ASN A 290 -14.38 -8.19 8.35
N TYR A 291 -15.10 -7.82 7.29
CA TYR A 291 -14.54 -6.98 6.20
C TYR A 291 -14.17 -5.57 6.70
N ILE A 292 -14.94 -5.07 7.67
CA ILE A 292 -14.71 -3.80 8.36
C ILE A 292 -13.40 -3.87 9.14
N VAL A 293 -13.17 -4.94 9.89
CA VAL A 293 -11.95 -5.11 10.70
C VAL A 293 -10.71 -5.27 9.81
N GLU A 294 -10.82 -6.03 8.70
CA GLU A 294 -9.71 -6.26 7.77
C GLU A 294 -9.33 -4.99 6.99
N PHE A 295 -10.28 -4.34 6.32
CA PHE A 295 -10.00 -3.11 5.57
C PHE A 295 -9.54 -1.99 6.50
N CYS A 296 -10.22 -1.77 7.63
CA CYS A 296 -9.79 -0.77 8.62
C CYS A 296 -8.38 -1.01 9.10
N SER A 297 -8.05 -2.23 9.53
CA SER A 297 -6.77 -2.45 10.20
C SER A 297 -5.60 -2.23 9.26
N LEU A 298 -5.67 -2.75 8.02
CA LEU A 298 -4.60 -2.59 7.03
C LEU A 298 -4.54 -1.17 6.47
N PHE A 299 -5.70 -0.55 6.18
CA PHE A 299 -5.72 0.84 5.72
C PHE A 299 -5.24 1.80 6.81
N LEU A 300 -5.70 1.65 8.05
CA LEU A 300 -5.26 2.46 9.19
C LEU A 300 -3.76 2.29 9.44
N GLU A 301 -3.26 1.06 9.35
CA GLU A 301 -1.81 0.82 9.40
C GLU A 301 -1.09 1.53 8.25
N SER A 302 -1.62 1.45 7.04
CA SER A 302 -1.04 2.14 5.90
C SER A 302 -0.97 3.65 6.16
N VAL A 303 -2.03 4.30 6.62
CA VAL A 303 -2.03 5.76 6.87
C VAL A 303 -1.32 6.20 8.15
N THR A 304 -0.94 5.25 9.01
CA THR A 304 -0.14 5.48 10.23
C THR A 304 1.28 4.91 10.13
N SER A 305 1.64 4.34 8.98
CA SER A 305 2.94 3.75 8.70
C SER A 305 4.06 4.80 8.79
N PRO A 306 5.29 4.42 9.19
CA PRO A 306 6.47 5.28 9.11
C PRO A 306 6.75 5.83 7.70
N TYR A 307 6.20 5.20 6.66
CA TYR A 307 6.34 5.61 5.26
C TYR A 307 5.20 6.52 4.77
N ALA A 308 4.11 6.63 5.54
CA ALA A 308 3.01 7.56 5.28
C ALA A 308 3.40 8.98 5.71
N TYR A 309 4.33 9.57 4.97
CA TYR A 309 4.84 10.90 5.25
C TYR A 309 3.73 11.94 5.26
N ARG A 310 3.78 12.82 6.27
CA ARG A 310 2.88 13.97 6.39
C ARG A 310 3.37 15.14 5.53
N TYR A 311 4.64 15.15 5.16
CA TYR A 311 5.24 16.07 4.20
C TYR A 311 6.14 15.31 3.23
N VAL A 312 6.06 15.64 1.94
CA VAL A 312 7.08 15.29 0.93
C VAL A 312 7.38 16.52 0.09
N GLY A 313 8.64 16.72 -0.32
CA GLY A 313 9.01 17.85 -1.16
C GLY A 313 10.37 17.75 -1.84
N GLY A 314 10.70 18.84 -2.54
CA GLY A 314 11.96 19.07 -3.24
C GLY A 314 12.52 20.45 -2.92
N ALA A 315 13.45 20.91 -3.75
CA ALA A 315 14.06 22.23 -3.57
C ALA A 315 13.07 23.38 -3.80
N ASP A 316 12.11 23.21 -4.71
CA ASP A 316 11.20 24.24 -5.20
C ASP A 316 9.72 23.87 -5.08
N TRP A 317 9.41 22.73 -4.46
CA TRP A 317 8.06 22.26 -4.23
C TRP A 317 7.93 21.51 -2.92
N GLY A 318 6.70 21.38 -2.43
CA GLY A 318 6.38 20.53 -1.29
C GLY A 318 4.88 20.30 -1.20
N GLN A 319 4.50 19.22 -0.54
CA GLN A 319 3.13 18.77 -0.42
C GLN A 319 2.88 18.22 0.99
N GLY A 320 1.89 18.79 1.68
CA GLY A 320 1.35 18.21 2.91
C GLY A 320 0.31 17.13 2.60
N LEU A 321 0.20 16.11 3.44
CA LEU A 321 -0.81 15.05 3.27
C LEU A 321 -2.24 15.59 3.45
N ASP A 322 -2.49 16.23 4.60
CA ASP A 322 -3.81 16.65 5.06
C ASP A 322 -3.87 18.16 5.36
N TYR A 323 -2.89 18.94 4.88
CA TYR A 323 -2.80 20.37 5.09
C TYR A 323 -2.12 21.04 3.90
N GLU A 324 -2.45 22.33 3.70
CA GLU A 324 -1.72 23.21 2.80
C GLU A 324 -0.47 23.74 3.51
N LEU A 325 0.63 23.87 2.76
CA LEU A 325 1.87 24.36 3.34
C LEU A 325 1.72 25.82 3.77
N PRO A 326 2.03 26.17 5.03
CA PRO A 326 1.99 27.55 5.50
C PRO A 326 3.19 28.38 5.03
N PHE A 327 4.12 27.76 4.29
CA PHE A 327 5.30 28.39 3.70
C PHE A 327 5.44 27.92 2.24
N ARG A 328 6.25 28.63 1.45
CA ARG A 328 6.58 28.22 0.08
C ARG A 328 7.99 27.63 0.06
N PRO A 329 8.16 26.33 -0.27
CA PRO A 329 9.48 25.75 -0.47
C PRO A 329 10.22 26.51 -1.57
N GLN A 330 11.29 27.20 -1.20
CA GLN A 330 12.21 27.91 -2.10
C GLN A 330 13.62 27.76 -1.56
N PHE A 331 14.07 26.51 -1.51
CA PHE A 331 15.45 26.21 -1.21
C PHE A 331 16.30 26.58 -2.43
N GLU A 332 17.50 27.08 -2.20
CA GLU A 332 18.45 27.35 -3.28
C GLU A 332 18.63 26.08 -4.13
N LYS A 333 18.70 26.19 -5.45
CA LYS A 333 18.70 25.04 -6.40
C LYS A 333 19.68 23.91 -6.05
N ARG A 334 20.76 24.26 -5.34
CA ARG A 334 21.79 23.32 -4.89
C ARG A 334 21.95 23.27 -3.36
N GLY A 335 21.19 24.07 -2.62
CA GLY A 335 21.18 24.05 -1.17
C GLY A 335 20.54 22.78 -0.61
N PRO A 336 20.74 22.47 0.68
CA PRO A 336 19.99 21.43 1.36
C PRO A 336 18.49 21.77 1.37
N TYR A 337 17.65 20.75 1.25
CA TYR A 337 16.19 20.88 1.30
C TYR A 337 15.57 19.70 2.04
N VAL A 338 14.32 19.88 2.49
CA VAL A 338 13.56 18.82 3.16
C VAL A 338 12.91 17.93 2.10
N ILE A 339 13.23 16.63 2.10
CA ILE A 339 12.58 15.65 1.22
C ILE A 339 11.29 15.12 1.84
N SER A 340 11.32 14.76 3.13
CA SER A 340 10.15 14.15 3.77
C SER A 340 10.11 14.39 5.27
N SER A 341 8.90 14.34 5.84
CA SER A 341 8.71 14.26 7.28
C SER A 341 7.51 13.38 7.64
N SER A 342 7.66 12.60 8.71
CA SER A 342 6.55 11.86 9.32
C SER A 342 5.59 12.75 10.12
N GLY A 343 5.97 14.01 10.40
CA GLY A 343 5.12 15.05 10.99
C GLY A 343 4.80 16.18 10.00
N ARG A 344 3.90 17.08 10.39
CA ARG A 344 3.59 18.26 9.58
C ARG A 344 4.78 19.22 9.59
N LEU A 345 5.21 19.67 8.42
CA LEU A 345 6.24 20.68 8.26
C LEU A 345 5.57 22.05 8.24
N MET A 346 5.77 22.82 9.30
CA MET A 346 5.10 24.10 9.54
C MET A 346 5.93 25.29 9.04
N ASP A 347 7.23 25.14 8.91
CA ASP A 347 8.11 26.09 8.23
C ASP A 347 9.41 25.38 7.85
N ALA A 348 10.04 25.81 6.75
CA ALA A 348 11.39 25.39 6.42
C ALA A 348 12.09 26.41 5.54
N SER A 349 13.35 26.69 5.85
CA SER A 349 14.18 27.65 5.11
C SER A 349 15.65 27.26 5.09
N TRP A 350 16.34 27.68 4.03
CA TRP A 350 17.79 27.58 3.89
C TRP A 350 18.42 28.97 3.96
N ALA A 351 19.33 29.16 4.92
CA ALA A 351 20.11 30.38 5.06
C ALA A 351 21.52 30.17 4.51
N ALA A 352 21.76 30.56 3.26
CA ALA A 352 23.05 30.38 2.58
C ALA A 352 24.22 31.06 3.32
N GLY A 353 23.98 32.24 3.90
CA GLY A 353 25.02 33.00 4.61
C GLY A 353 25.57 32.30 5.86
N THR A 354 24.72 31.55 6.58
CA THR A 354 25.13 30.76 7.76
C THR A 354 25.27 29.27 7.45
N LYS A 355 24.99 28.87 6.20
CA LYS A 355 24.87 27.48 5.74
C LYS A 355 23.98 26.64 6.67
N THR A 356 22.82 27.17 7.05
CA THR A 356 21.91 26.51 7.99
C THR A 356 20.55 26.25 7.36
N LEU A 357 20.07 25.01 7.43
CA LEU A 357 18.67 24.67 7.19
C LEU A 357 17.91 24.70 8.50
N ARG A 358 16.80 25.43 8.55
CA ARG A 358 15.86 25.42 9.69
C ARG A 358 14.56 24.79 9.27
N ALA A 359 13.96 24.00 10.16
CA ALA A 359 12.65 23.40 9.98
C ALA A 359 11.86 23.46 11.30
N THR A 360 10.58 23.78 11.20
CA THR A 360 9.63 23.68 12.33
C THR A 360 8.62 22.59 12.03
N LEU A 361 8.49 21.64 12.94
CA LEU A 361 7.68 20.44 12.78
C LEU A 361 6.56 20.42 13.82
N LYS A 362 5.43 19.80 13.47
CA LYS A 362 4.34 19.51 14.39
C LYS A 362 3.85 18.08 14.22
N GLY A 363 3.83 17.31 15.29
CA GLY A 363 3.38 15.92 15.25
C GLY A 363 3.24 15.31 16.64
N ALA A 364 2.42 14.27 16.73
CA ALA A 364 2.29 13.45 17.93
C ALA A 364 3.26 12.26 17.85
N GLY A 365 4.04 12.03 18.92
CA GLY A 365 4.97 10.90 18.99
C GLY A 365 6.28 11.12 18.25
N ARG A 366 7.22 10.17 18.36
CA ARG A 366 8.52 10.25 17.67
C ARG A 366 8.32 10.32 16.15
N GLY A 367 9.09 11.16 15.49
CA GLY A 367 9.04 11.34 14.04
C GLY A 367 10.42 11.40 13.38
N THR A 368 10.42 11.44 12.06
CA THR A 368 11.61 11.54 11.21
C THR A 368 11.52 12.74 10.28
N LEU A 369 12.65 13.45 10.13
CA LEU A 369 12.86 14.51 9.16
C LEU A 369 14.00 14.06 8.23
N THR A 370 13.75 14.07 6.93
CA THR A 370 14.74 13.68 5.93
C THR A 370 15.14 14.88 5.09
N LEU A 371 16.44 15.16 5.03
CA LEU A 371 17.04 16.21 4.21
C LEU A 371 17.86 15.61 3.08
N ALA A 372 18.00 16.34 1.98
CA ALA A 372 19.02 16.03 0.98
C ALA A 372 19.75 17.25 0.43
N TRP A 373 20.91 16.96 -0.15
CA TRP A 373 21.73 17.90 -0.91
C TRP A 373 22.56 17.16 -1.98
N GLU A 374 23.18 17.94 -2.87
CA GLU A 374 24.08 17.40 -3.90
C GLU A 374 25.32 16.70 -3.29
N PRO A 375 25.72 15.52 -3.80
CA PRO A 375 26.93 14.84 -3.33
C PRO A 375 28.18 15.68 -3.44
N GLY A 376 29.04 15.59 -2.43
CA GLY A 376 30.30 16.34 -2.36
C GLY A 376 30.16 17.83 -2.02
N ARG A 377 28.94 18.38 -1.94
CA ARG A 377 28.75 19.81 -1.61
C ARG A 377 29.07 20.14 -0.16
N PHE A 378 28.71 19.25 0.76
CA PHE A 378 28.96 19.40 2.20
C PHE A 378 29.54 18.11 2.77
N SER A 379 30.45 18.24 3.73
CA SER A 379 31.06 17.10 4.41
C SER A 379 30.13 16.57 5.49
N ARG A 380 29.84 15.26 5.48
CA ARG A 380 29.06 14.61 6.56
C ARG A 380 29.68 14.82 7.94
N LYS A 381 31.00 15.00 8.02
CA LYS A 381 31.75 15.18 9.28
C LYS A 381 31.51 16.54 9.92
N THR A 382 31.04 17.52 9.15
CA THR A 382 30.88 18.91 9.58
C THR A 382 29.42 19.31 9.74
N VAL A 383 28.50 18.36 9.56
CA VAL A 383 27.07 18.59 9.77
C VAL A 383 26.76 18.57 11.26
N ARG A 384 26.22 19.68 11.76
CA ARG A 384 25.75 19.82 13.15
C ARG A 384 24.23 19.89 13.17
N ILE A 385 23.61 19.12 14.06
CA ILE A 385 22.16 19.03 14.19
C ILE A 385 21.75 19.47 15.59
N LEU A 386 20.80 20.40 15.67
CA LEU A 386 20.16 20.82 16.91
C LEU A 386 18.66 20.53 16.83
N ILE A 387 18.10 19.93 17.89
CA ILE A 387 16.65 19.81 18.09
C ILE A 387 16.29 20.61 19.33
N ASP A 388 15.44 21.62 19.18
CA ASP A 388 15.09 22.57 20.25
C ASP A 388 16.34 23.12 20.97
N GLY A 389 17.37 23.45 20.19
CA GLY A 389 18.67 23.95 20.67
C GLY A 389 19.61 22.89 21.26
N LYS A 390 19.19 21.62 21.37
CA LYS A 390 20.00 20.54 21.94
C LYS A 390 20.73 19.75 20.84
N PRO A 391 22.05 19.51 20.95
CA PRO A 391 22.79 18.69 20.00
C PRO A 391 22.24 17.27 19.87
N THR A 392 22.16 16.77 18.64
CA THR A 392 21.78 15.39 18.33
C THR A 392 22.60 14.84 17.16
N THR A 393 22.35 13.58 16.81
CA THR A 393 22.94 12.91 15.64
C THR A 393 21.84 12.51 14.66
N GLY A 394 22.24 12.26 13.41
CA GLY A 394 21.35 11.73 12.37
C GLY A 394 22.04 10.62 11.61
N ARG A 395 21.25 9.87 10.84
CA ARG A 395 21.74 8.78 9.99
C ARG A 395 21.94 9.31 8.58
N PHE A 396 23.15 9.15 8.05
CA PHE A 396 23.45 9.48 6.66
C PHE A 396 23.18 8.29 5.75
N ASP A 397 22.67 8.57 4.57
CA ASP A 397 22.45 7.61 3.48
C ASP A 397 22.82 8.26 2.14
N SER A 398 22.95 7.45 1.10
CA SER A 398 23.15 7.89 -0.28
C SER A 398 22.06 7.28 -1.15
N GLN A 399 21.18 8.10 -1.69
CA GLN A 399 20.07 7.66 -2.52
C GLN A 399 20.00 8.50 -3.79
N ASN A 400 19.89 7.85 -4.96
CA ASN A 400 19.65 8.51 -6.25
C ASN A 400 20.52 9.73 -6.54
N ASN A 401 21.84 9.58 -6.43
CA ASN A 401 22.83 10.66 -6.62
C ASN A 401 22.59 11.87 -5.71
N ARG A 402 22.07 11.65 -4.49
CA ARG A 402 21.91 12.66 -3.45
C ARG A 402 22.48 12.14 -2.14
N GLU A 403 23.00 13.07 -1.36
CA GLU A 403 23.32 12.85 0.05
C GLU A 403 22.04 13.02 0.85
N VAL A 404 21.77 12.08 1.76
CA VAL A 404 20.55 12.07 2.57
C VAL A 404 20.92 12.06 4.04
N LEU A 405 20.22 12.88 4.84
CA LEU A 405 20.30 12.88 6.29
C LEU A 405 18.92 12.63 6.89
N ILE A 406 18.81 11.60 7.71
CA ILE A 406 17.59 11.23 8.43
C ILE A 406 17.79 11.60 9.90
N ILE A 407 16.89 12.43 10.43
CA ILE A 407 16.93 12.96 11.78
C ILE A 407 15.69 12.47 12.53
N GLU A 408 15.88 11.78 13.64
CA GLU A 408 14.79 11.42 14.55
C GLU A 408 14.53 12.58 15.52
N TYR A 409 13.26 12.92 15.73
CA TYR A 409 12.86 13.99 16.65
C TYR A 409 11.71 13.54 17.57
N PRO A 410 11.64 14.08 18.81
CA PRO A 410 10.51 13.82 19.69
C PRO A 410 9.31 14.67 19.26
N GLY A 411 8.18 14.06 18.90
CA GLY A 411 6.92 14.80 18.75
C GLY A 411 6.20 14.86 20.08
N THR A 412 6.03 16.07 20.58
CA THR A 412 5.37 16.38 21.86
C THR A 412 3.90 16.76 21.68
N GLY A 413 3.40 16.81 20.44
CA GLY A 413 2.11 17.45 20.09
C GLY A 413 2.23 18.97 19.90
N GLU A 414 3.30 19.57 20.42
CA GLU A 414 3.70 20.96 20.17
C GLU A 414 4.64 21.05 18.95
N THR A 415 5.22 22.23 18.76
CA THR A 415 6.21 22.48 17.71
C THR A 415 7.60 22.06 18.13
N THR A 416 8.31 21.36 17.24
CA THR A 416 9.72 20.99 17.39
C THR A 416 10.55 21.76 16.37
N SER A 417 11.60 22.43 16.82
CA SER A 417 12.55 23.14 15.96
C SER A 417 13.74 22.23 15.64
N VAL A 418 14.11 22.13 14.37
CA VAL A 418 15.29 21.42 13.90
C VAL A 418 16.18 22.39 13.12
N GLU A 419 17.44 22.49 13.52
CA GLU A 419 18.46 23.25 12.81
C GLU A 419 19.60 22.32 12.36
N VAL A 420 19.99 22.43 11.10
CA VAL A 420 21.09 21.67 10.51
C VAL A 420 22.07 22.63 9.86
N SER A 421 23.26 22.73 10.45
CA SER A 421 24.36 23.55 9.94
C SER A 421 25.35 22.69 9.16
N PHE A 422 25.76 23.18 7.99
CA PHE A 422 26.68 22.51 7.08
C PHE A 422 27.96 23.35 6.99
N GLU A 423 28.95 23.07 7.83
CA GLU A 423 30.20 23.86 7.85
C GLU A 423 31.11 23.56 6.65
#